data_AF-A0AAV0J5Y4-F1
#
_entry.id   AF-A0AAV0J5Y4-F1
#
_cell.length_a   1.000
_cell.length_b   1.000
_cell.length_c   1.000
_cell.angle_alpha   90.00
_cell.angle_beta   90.00
_cell.angle_gamma   90.00
#
_symmetry.space_group_name_H-M   'P 1'
#
loop_
_entity.id
_entity.type
_entity.pdbx_description
1 polymer ?
#
loop_
_entity_poly.entity_id
_entity_poly.type
_entity_poly.pdbx_seq_one_letter_code
_entity_poly.pdbx_strand_id
1 'polypeptide(L)' 'GAVANRVALEACVQARNEGRDLAQEGNSILRQASKWSPELAAACEVWKEIRFDLKPVWIQMRKKKEIIRRLL' A
#
# COMPACT_ATOMS: atom_id res chain seq x y z
N GLY A 1 -2.29 8.47 15.19
CA GLY A 1 -2.37 8.58 13.72
C GLY A 1 -1.05 9.01 13.11
N ALA A 2 -0.65 10.28 13.24
CA ALA A 2 0.57 10.81 12.61
C ALA A 2 1.84 10.00 12.94
N VAL A 3 2.03 9.66 14.22
CA VAL A 3 3.16 8.81 14.67
C VAL A 3 3.14 7.44 14.00
N ALA A 4 1.98 6.77 13.91
CA ALA A 4 1.83 5.48 13.23
C ALA A 4 2.28 5.54 11.76
N ASN A 5 1.88 6.60 11.04
CA ASN A 5 2.25 6.78 9.64
C ASN A 5 3.76 7.02 9.49
N ARG A 6 4.36 7.82 10.38
CA ARG A 6 5.81 8.07 10.38
C ARG A 6 6.61 6.80 10.65
N VAL A 7 6.22 6.05 11.69
CA VAL A 7 6.88 4.78 12.06
C VAL A 7 6.77 3.76 10.93
N ALA A 8 5.59 3.58 10.33
CA ALA A 8 5.39 2.69 9.19
C ALA A 8 6.29 3.07 8.00
N LEU A 9 6.37 4.36 7.66
CA LEU A 9 7.19 4.84 6.55
C LEU A 9 8.69 4.63 6.82
N GLU A 10 9.18 4.99 8.01
CA GLU A 10 10.59 4.83 8.37
C GLU A 10 11.01 3.35 8.38
N ALA A 11 10.17 2.45 8.90
CA ALA A 11 10.42 1.01 8.86
C ALA A 11 10.49 0.46 7.42
N CYS A 12 9.59 0.89 6.54
CA CYS A 12 9.61 0.51 5.13
C CYS A 12 10.85 1.06 4.40
N VAL A 13 11.24 2.31 4.69
CA VAL A 13 12.44 2.93 4.09
C VAL A 13 13.71 2.20 4.53
N GLN A 14 13.83 1.87 5.82
CA GLN A 14 14.94 1.09 6.32
C GLN A 14 15.02 -0.28 5.63
N ALA A 15 13.92 -1.04 5.61
CA ALA A 15 13.89 -2.36 4.97
C ALA A 15 14.23 -2.31 3.47
N ARG A 16 13.73 -1.29 2.75
CA ARG A 16 14.08 -1.05 1.34
C ARG A 16 15.58 -0.79 1.18
N ASN A 17 16.16 0.03 2.04
CA ASN A 17 17.58 0.37 1.99
C ASN A 17 18.47 -0.84 2.35
N GLU A 18 17.96 -1.78 3.15
CA GLU A 18 18.57 -3.09 3.43
C GLU A 18 18.37 -4.12 2.30
N GLY A 19 17.71 -3.73 1.18
CA GLY A 19 17.53 -4.57 0.01
C GLY A 19 16.34 -5.54 0.05
N ARG A 20 15.41 -5.35 1.00
CA ARG A 20 14.22 -6.20 1.13
C ARG A 20 13.15 -5.90 0.09
N ASP A 21 12.39 -6.93 -0.30
CA ASP A 21 11.28 -6.80 -1.26
C ASP A 21 10.01 -6.37 -0.53
N LEU A 22 9.70 -5.07 -0.57
CA LEU A 22 8.51 -4.52 0.08
C LEU A 22 7.19 -5.11 -0.46
N ALA A 23 7.14 -5.57 -1.72
CA ALA A 23 5.91 -6.12 -2.29
C ALA A 23 5.53 -7.46 -1.64
N GLN A 24 6.54 -8.26 -1.27
CA GLN A 24 6.35 -9.56 -0.61
C GLN A 24 6.42 -9.44 0.92
N GLU A 25 7.29 -8.59 1.43
CA GLU A 25 7.69 -8.56 2.84
C GLU A 25 7.03 -7.43 3.66
N GLY A 26 6.32 -6.50 2.99
CA GLY A 26 5.77 -5.28 3.62
C GLY A 26 4.90 -5.54 4.84
N ASN A 27 4.02 -6.55 4.79
CA ASN A 27 3.18 -6.93 5.93
C ASN A 27 4.00 -7.41 7.14
N SER A 28 5.09 -8.14 6.89
CA SER A 28 5.98 -8.62 7.96
C SER A 28 6.75 -7.45 8.60
N ILE A 29 7.23 -6.52 7.78
CA ILE A 29 7.94 -5.31 8.23
C ILE A 29 7.03 -4.47 9.15
N LEU A 30 5.80 -4.17 8.73
CA LEU A 30 4.85 -3.40 9.54
C LEU A 30 4.48 -4.11 10.83
N ARG A 31 4.32 -5.44 10.81
CA ARG A 31 4.05 -6.25 12.02
C ARG A 31 5.23 -6.24 13.00
N GLN A 32 6.47 -6.26 12.51
CA GLN A 32 7.66 -6.12 13.36
C GLN A 32 7.74 -4.73 13.98
N ALA A 33 7.50 -3.68 13.19
CA ALA A 33 7.48 -2.30 13.67
C ALA A 33 6.38 -2.06 14.73
N SER A 34 5.23 -2.70 14.56
CA SER A 34 4.11 -2.62 15.51
C SER A 34 4.44 -3.15 16.90
N LYS A 35 5.46 -4.02 17.06
CA LYS A 35 5.84 -4.56 18.37
C LYS A 35 6.39 -3.50 19.32
N TRP A 36 6.95 -2.42 18.80
CA TRP A 36 7.59 -1.37 19.58
C TRP A 36 6.94 0.02 19.41
N SER A 37 5.97 0.18 18.50
CA SER A 37 5.13 1.38 18.42
C SER A 37 3.66 1.03 18.72
N PRO A 38 3.12 1.46 19.87
CA PRO A 38 1.71 1.24 20.21
C PRO A 38 0.75 1.98 19.26
N GLU A 39 1.15 3.14 18.72
CA GLU A 39 0.35 3.89 17.75
C GLU A 39 0.21 3.12 16.43
N LEU A 40 1.30 2.50 15.97
CA LEU A 40 1.27 1.66 14.78
C LEU A 40 0.46 0.38 15.02
N ALA A 41 0.63 -0.26 16.19
CA ALA A 41 -0.17 -1.44 16.54
C ALA A 41 -1.67 -1.15 16.52
N ALA A 42 -2.09 -0.03 17.12
CA ALA A 42 -3.49 0.39 17.11
C ALA A 42 -3.99 0.68 15.69
N ALA A 43 -3.19 1.36 14.85
CA ALA A 43 -3.54 1.60 13.46
C ALA A 43 -3.66 0.31 12.64
N CYS A 44 -2.72 -0.63 12.80
CA CYS A 44 -2.76 -1.93 12.14
C CYS A 44 -4.01 -2.73 12.53
N GLU A 45 -4.43 -2.71 13.80
CA GLU A 45 -5.61 -3.44 14.24
C GLU A 45 -6.91 -2.84 13.66
N VAL A 46 -7.02 -1.51 13.62
CA VAL A 46 -8.21 -0.81 13.11
C VAL A 46 -8.39 -0.99 11.60
N TRP A 47 -7.30 -0.96 10.84
CA TRP A 47 -7.37 -0.86 9.37
C TRP A 47 -7.03 -2.15 8.61
N LYS A 48 -6.68 -3.26 9.28
CA LYS A 48 -6.19 -4.50 8.64
C LYS A 48 -7.11 -5.11 7.57
N GLU A 49 -8.43 -4.96 7.72
CA GLU A 49 -9.43 -5.53 6.78
C GLU A 49 -9.85 -4.56 5.67
N ILE A 50 -9.42 -3.29 5.73
CA ILE A 50 -9.87 -2.27 4.78
C ILE A 50 -9.08 -2.39 3.48
N ARG A 51 -9.78 -2.83 2.42
CA ARG A 51 -9.26 -2.92 1.05
C ARG A 51 -10.27 -2.36 0.05
N PHE A 52 -9.76 -1.69 -0.98
CA PHE A 52 -10.58 -1.15 -2.06
C PHE A 52 -10.29 -1.88 -3.38
N ASP A 53 -11.05 -2.93 -3.67
CA ASP A 53 -10.96 -3.70 -4.92
C ASP A 53 -11.97 -3.20 -5.96
N LEU A 54 -11.71 -2.01 -6.51
CA LEU A 54 -12.58 -1.36 -7.48
C LEU A 54 -12.01 -1.40 -8.90
N LYS A 55 -12.88 -1.50 -9.91
CA LYS A 55 -12.48 -1.37 -11.31
C LYS A 55 -12.18 0.10 -11.63
N PRO A 56 -10.95 0.47 -12.07
CA PRO A 56 -10.67 1.84 -12.41
C PRO A 56 -11.39 2.26 -13.70
N VAL A 57 -12.15 3.35 -13.62
CA VAL A 57 -12.99 3.88 -14.72
C VAL A 57 -12.18 4.20 -15.97
N TRP A 58 -10.93 4.66 -15.82
CA TRP A 58 -10.08 5.03 -16.94
C TRP A 58 -9.73 3.83 -17.85
N ILE A 59 -9.78 2.58 -17.35
CA ILE A 59 -9.55 1.39 -18.19
C ILE A 59 -10.64 1.28 -19.27
N GLN A 60 -11.90 1.55 -18.91
CA GLN A 60 -13.00 1.54 -19.88
C GLN A 60 -12.86 2.68 -20.89
N MET A 61 -12.45 3.87 -20.44
CA MET A 61 -12.19 5.00 -21.32
C MET A 61 -11.04 4.70 -22.30
N ARG A 62 -9.96 4.04 -21.85
CA ARG A 62 -8.84 3.63 -22.70
C ARG A 62 -9.30 2.63 -23.76
N LYS A 63 -10.08 1.62 -23.39
CA LYS A 63 -10.66 0.66 -24.35
C LYS A 63 -11.55 1.35 -25.39
N LYS A 64 -12.42 2.28 -24.98
CA LYS A 64 -13.25 3.07 -25.92
C LYS A 64 -12.40 3.93 -26.86
N LYS A 65 -11.35 4.61 -26.36
CA LYS A 65 -10.42 5.39 -27.18
C LYS A 65 -9.65 4.52 -28.17
N GLU A 66 -9.19 3.35 -27.75
CA GLU A 66 -8.51 2.36 -28.61
C GLU A 66 -9.44 1.89 -29.75
N ILE A 67 -10.70 1.60 -29.42
CA ILE A 67 -11.73 1.22 -30.42
C ILE A 67 -11.96 2.35 -31.41
N ILE A 68 -12.16 3.59 -30.94
CA ILE A 68 -12.34 4.76 -31.80
C ILE A 68 -11.11 4.96 -32.71
N ARG A 69 -9.90 4.81 -32.17
CA ARG A 69 -8.64 4.94 -32.94
C ARG A 69 -8.48 3.86 -34.01
N ARG A 70 -9.07 2.68 -33.84
CA ARG A 70 -9.03 1.59 -34.84
C ARG A 70 -10.12 1.71 -35.91
N LEU A 71 -11.12 2.56 -35.69
CA LEU A 71 -12.24 2.80 -36.60
C LEU A 71 -12.07 4.05 -37.48
N LEU A 72 -11.05 4.88 -37.20
CA LEU A 72 -10.61 6.03 -38.00
C LEU A 72 -9.32 5.68 -38.75
#